data_AF-A0A6V7WGT5-F1
#
_entry.id   AF-A0A6V7WGT5-F1
#
_cell.length_a   1.000
_cell.length_b   1.000
_cell.length_c   1.000
_cell.angle_alpha   90.00
_cell.angle_beta   90.00
_cell.angle_gamma   90.00
#
_symmetry.space_group_name_H-M   'P 1'
#
loop_
_entity.id
_entity.type
_entity.pdbx_description
1 polymer ?
#
loop_
_entity_poly.entity_id
_entity_poly.type
_entity_poly.pdbx_seq_one_letter_code
_entity_poly.pdbx_strand_id
1 'polypeptide(L)'
;MSGNLVDPLRNIAEGELGALGFSFGLCFVFMLLLGASVDRNALQCDAMISEKLSLTKLVFLGGLYISCLSAILSSTLGTSRVVQGIANEGLFPQMSKLLIEESSPTRESHRATVLVTAFAIILLLLGDLNQIAILSSLPFLFTYATVNYAYVSLSMSDDLEVLNNECAAENDNKQQTSYGTVQDGAAIYSSHGQQRKSLDALFAQTTEGINSLRQENVQKAWYQHCINRYVSFGAAIIHILVATFVHRWFALLHFIAFAALYFYLGERVQHPQIKAIKIFFFC
;
A
#
# COMPACT_ATOMS: atom_id res chain seq x y z
N MET A 1 13.48 1.57 2.79
CA MET A 1 14.22 2.83 2.87
C MET A 1 13.67 3.77 3.95
N SER A 2 12.41 3.62 4.38
CA SER A 2 11.81 4.43 5.46
C SER A 2 12.62 4.48 6.76
N GLY A 3 13.34 3.41 7.12
CA GLY A 3 14.17 3.36 8.34
C GLY A 3 15.44 4.23 8.32
N ASN A 4 15.77 4.85 7.19
CA ASN A 4 16.97 5.71 7.03
C ASN A 4 16.62 7.20 6.93
N LEU A 5 15.34 7.58 7.13
CA LEU A 5 14.90 8.97 7.05
C LEU A 5 14.94 9.63 8.43
N VAL A 6 15.31 10.91 8.47
CA VAL A 6 15.29 11.74 9.69
C VAL A 6 13.85 11.84 10.23
N ASP A 7 12.91 12.25 9.37
CA ASP A 7 11.48 12.35 9.68
C ASP A 7 10.65 11.53 8.67
N PRO A 8 10.40 10.23 8.90
CA PRO A 8 9.80 9.35 7.90
C PRO A 8 8.34 9.75 7.56
N LEU A 9 7.54 10.14 8.55
CA LEU A 9 6.12 10.46 8.34
C LEU A 9 5.91 11.64 7.38
N ARG A 10 6.75 12.68 7.49
CA ARG A 10 6.65 13.90 6.68
C ARG A 10 7.37 13.75 5.34
N ASN A 11 8.61 13.26 5.37
CA ASN A 11 9.46 13.22 4.17
C ASN A 11 8.95 12.22 3.13
N ILE A 12 8.27 11.15 3.53
CA ILE A 12 7.64 10.22 2.58
C ILE A 12 6.51 10.92 1.82
N ALA A 13 5.58 11.56 2.53
CA ALA A 13 4.42 12.20 1.88
C ALA A 13 4.83 13.38 0.99
N GLU A 14 5.70 14.27 1.48
CA GLU A 14 6.17 15.42 0.71
C GLU A 14 7.05 14.98 -0.49
N GLY A 15 7.90 13.97 -0.30
CA GLY A 15 8.76 13.43 -1.35
C GLY A 15 7.98 12.77 -2.48
N GLU A 16 7.04 11.87 -2.15
CA GLU A 16 6.21 11.17 -3.14
C GLU A 16 5.33 12.13 -3.94
N LEU A 17 4.66 13.06 -3.26
CA LEU A 17 3.77 14.03 -3.92
C LEU A 17 4.55 15.02 -4.79
N GLY A 18 5.72 15.46 -4.33
CA GLY A 18 6.64 16.29 -5.12
C GLY A 18 7.17 15.56 -6.36
N ALA A 19 7.58 14.30 -6.21
CA ALA A 19 8.07 13.47 -7.32
C ALA A 19 6.97 13.19 -8.36
N LEU A 20 5.75 12.89 -7.91
CA LEU A 20 4.60 12.69 -8.78
C LEU A 20 4.27 13.97 -9.56
N GLY A 21 4.21 15.12 -8.89
CA GLY A 21 3.95 16.41 -9.52
C GLY A 21 5.02 16.80 -10.54
N PHE A 22 6.29 16.61 -10.21
CA PHE A 22 7.40 16.88 -11.13
C PHE A 22 7.35 15.97 -12.35
N SER A 23 7.13 14.66 -12.16
CA SER A 23 7.07 13.68 -13.26
C SER A 23 5.89 13.96 -14.19
N PHE A 24 4.71 14.21 -13.62
CA PHE A 24 3.52 14.57 -14.38
C PHE A 24 3.73 15.85 -15.19
N GLY A 25 4.30 16.90 -14.57
CA GLY A 25 4.59 18.16 -15.25
C GLY A 25 5.56 17.98 -16.42
N LEU A 26 6.64 17.19 -16.23
CA LEU A 26 7.62 16.92 -17.27
C LEU A 26 6.99 16.15 -18.44
N CYS A 27 6.22 15.10 -18.16
CA CYS A 27 5.48 14.36 -19.18
C CYS A 27 4.50 15.25 -19.94
N PHE A 28 3.76 16.12 -19.25
CA PHE A 28 2.79 17.03 -19.86
C PHE A 28 3.45 18.05 -20.79
N VAL A 29 4.53 18.70 -20.34
CA VAL A 29 5.30 19.63 -21.18
C VAL A 29 5.89 18.91 -22.40
N PHE A 30 6.42 17.71 -22.22
CA PHE A 30 6.95 16.90 -23.32
C PHE A 30 5.87 16.53 -24.35
N MET A 31 4.68 16.13 -23.89
CA MET A 31 3.53 15.86 -24.77
C MET A 31 3.12 17.09 -25.57
N LEU A 32 3.06 18.27 -24.95
CA LEU A 32 2.72 19.53 -25.64
C LEU A 32 3.77 19.91 -26.68
N LEU A 33 5.06 19.77 -26.36
CA LEU A 33 6.16 20.07 -27.28
C LEU A 33 6.16 19.14 -28.50
N LEU A 34 5.94 17.84 -28.29
CA LEU A 34 5.79 16.87 -29.39
C LEU A 34 4.58 17.19 -30.25
N GLY A 35 3.43 17.48 -29.64
CA GLY A 35 2.21 17.84 -30.35
C GLY A 35 2.30 19.15 -31.14
N ALA A 36 3.10 20.12 -30.67
CA ALA A 36 3.32 21.38 -31.36
C ALA A 36 4.36 21.29 -32.50
N SER A 37 5.29 20.33 -32.43
CA SER A 37 6.47 20.27 -33.31
C SER A 37 6.38 19.24 -34.43
N VAL A 38 5.45 18.28 -34.36
CA VAL A 38 5.41 17.11 -35.26
C VAL A 38 4.05 16.91 -35.92
N ASP A 39 4.05 16.52 -37.19
CA ASP A 39 2.84 16.14 -37.92
C ASP A 39 2.23 14.82 -37.42
N ARG A 40 0.89 14.70 -37.47
CA ARG A 40 0.14 13.53 -37.01
C ARG A 40 0.62 12.22 -37.62
N ASN A 41 0.95 12.20 -38.91
CA ASN A 41 1.38 10.98 -39.59
C ASN A 41 2.74 10.49 -39.09
N ALA A 42 3.66 11.42 -38.82
CA ALA A 42 4.97 11.07 -38.26
C ALA A 42 4.84 10.52 -36.83
N LEU A 43 3.89 11.03 -36.03
CA LEU A 43 3.65 10.55 -34.66
C LEU A 43 3.08 9.12 -34.59
N GLN A 44 2.28 8.71 -35.58
CA GLN A 44 1.62 7.40 -35.58
C GLN A 44 2.48 6.29 -36.17
N CYS A 45 3.32 6.62 -37.16
CA CYS A 45 4.09 5.63 -37.90
C CYS A 45 5.53 5.45 -37.39
N ASP A 46 6.08 6.41 -36.64
CA ASP A 46 7.48 6.39 -36.20
C ASP A 46 7.61 6.47 -34.67
N ALA A 47 7.87 5.33 -34.05
CA ALA A 47 8.09 5.25 -32.61
C ALA A 47 9.39 5.94 -32.14
N MET A 48 10.35 6.19 -33.04
CA MET A 48 11.63 6.85 -32.75
C MET A 48 11.63 8.33 -33.14
N ILE A 49 10.46 8.94 -33.32
CA ILE A 49 10.34 10.35 -33.69
C ILE A 49 11.00 11.30 -32.67
N SER A 50 10.94 10.96 -31.38
CA SER A 50 11.58 11.72 -30.30
C SER A 50 13.11 11.80 -30.46
N GLU A 51 13.75 10.78 -31.03
CA GLU A 51 15.18 10.79 -31.33
C GLU A 51 15.50 11.80 -32.44
N LYS A 52 14.64 11.90 -33.45
CA LYS A 52 14.82 12.80 -34.60
C LYS A 52 14.67 14.27 -34.24
N LEU A 53 13.88 14.58 -33.22
CA LEU A 53 13.70 15.94 -32.71
C LEU A 53 14.81 16.38 -31.77
N SER A 54 15.56 15.44 -31.21
CA SER A 54 16.67 15.76 -30.31
C SER A 54 17.80 16.46 -31.07
N LEU A 55 18.37 17.50 -30.43
CA LEU A 55 19.53 18.24 -30.94
C LEU A 55 20.75 17.33 -31.13
N THR A 56 20.86 16.23 -30.37
CA THR A 56 21.90 15.21 -30.56
C THR A 56 21.35 13.81 -30.28
N LYS A 57 21.35 12.95 -31.30
CA LYS A 57 20.90 11.55 -31.23
C LYS A 57 21.62 10.76 -30.14
N LEU A 58 22.94 10.93 -30.05
CA LEU A 58 23.80 10.19 -29.11
C LEU A 58 23.46 10.51 -27.65
N VAL A 59 23.18 11.76 -27.32
CA VAL A 59 22.82 12.19 -25.96
C VAL A 59 21.44 11.64 -25.57
N PHE A 60 20.47 11.71 -26.47
CA PHE A 60 19.12 11.20 -26.22
C PHE A 60 19.12 9.69 -26.02
N LEU A 61 19.73 8.94 -26.94
CA LEU A 61 19.76 7.49 -26.89
C LEU A 61 20.60 6.99 -25.69
N GLY A 62 21.73 7.64 -25.42
CA GLY A 62 22.55 7.36 -24.23
C GLY A 62 21.79 7.59 -22.92
N GLY A 63 21.08 8.71 -22.80
CA GLY A 63 20.24 9.02 -21.64
C GLY A 63 19.10 8.02 -21.46
N LEU A 64 18.46 7.60 -22.55
CA LEU A 64 17.41 6.57 -22.54
C LEU A 64 17.93 5.24 -21.99
N TYR A 65 19.09 4.77 -22.47
CA TYR A 65 19.69 3.52 -22.00
C TYR A 65 20.08 3.58 -20.52
N ILE A 66 20.74 4.65 -20.09
CA ILE A 66 21.17 4.82 -18.69
C ILE A 66 19.95 4.87 -17.76
N SER A 67 18.90 5.58 -18.16
CA SER A 67 17.65 5.68 -17.39
C SER A 67 16.96 4.33 -17.25
N CYS A 68 16.89 3.56 -18.35
CA CYS A 68 16.31 2.22 -18.35
C CYS A 68 17.10 1.26 -17.44
N LEU A 69 18.43 1.26 -17.54
CA LEU A 69 19.30 0.45 -16.69
C LEU A 69 19.11 0.80 -15.19
N SER A 70 19.05 2.09 -14.85
CA SER A 70 18.80 2.53 -13.48
C SER A 70 17.43 2.04 -12.95
N ALA A 71 16.39 2.13 -13.77
CA ALA A 71 15.04 1.69 -13.40
C ALA A 71 14.96 0.17 -13.16
N ILE A 72 15.62 -0.62 -14.02
CA ILE A 72 15.69 -2.08 -13.88
C ILE A 72 16.44 -2.46 -12.61
N LEU A 73 17.61 -1.86 -12.34
CA LEU A 73 18.38 -2.13 -11.13
C LEU A 73 17.61 -1.81 -9.86
N SER A 74 16.95 -0.63 -9.81
CA SER A 74 16.13 -0.22 -8.67
C SER A 74 14.97 -1.19 -8.44
N SER A 75 14.27 -1.57 -9.51
CA SER A 75 13.10 -2.46 -9.43
C SER A 75 13.48 -3.89 -9.02
N THR A 76 14.58 -4.42 -9.57
CA THR A 76 15.08 -5.77 -9.22
C THR A 76 15.48 -5.83 -7.75
N LEU A 77 16.31 -4.89 -7.28
CA LEU A 77 16.76 -4.88 -5.88
C LEU A 77 15.62 -4.65 -4.89
N GLY A 78 14.67 -3.79 -5.24
CA GLY A 78 13.46 -3.56 -4.43
C GLY A 78 12.61 -4.82 -4.32
N THR A 79 12.32 -5.47 -5.45
CA THR A 79 11.48 -6.68 -5.51
C THR A 79 12.10 -7.84 -4.73
N SER A 80 13.41 -8.06 -4.87
CA SER A 80 14.09 -9.15 -4.16
C SER A 80 14.02 -8.98 -2.64
N ARG A 81 14.12 -7.75 -2.13
CA ARG A 81 13.97 -7.46 -0.69
C ARG A 81 12.55 -7.68 -0.18
N VAL A 82 11.53 -7.32 -0.96
CA VAL A 82 10.13 -7.56 -0.62
C VAL A 82 9.83 -9.05 -0.58
N VAL A 83 10.26 -9.80 -1.60
CA VAL A 83 10.06 -11.26 -1.68
C VAL A 83 10.77 -11.97 -0.51
N GLN A 84 11.96 -11.52 -0.12
CA GLN A 84 12.67 -12.03 1.07
C GLN A 84 11.91 -11.73 2.36
N GLY A 85 11.35 -10.53 2.51
CA GLY A 85 10.49 -10.16 3.64
C GLY A 85 9.31 -11.12 3.79
N ILE A 86 8.58 -11.34 2.70
CA ILE A 86 7.44 -12.27 2.65
C ILE A 86 7.86 -13.71 2.98
N ALA A 87 9.03 -14.15 2.49
CA ALA A 87 9.55 -15.48 2.77
C ALA A 87 9.91 -15.67 4.26
N ASN A 88 10.44 -14.63 4.91
CA ASN A 88 10.76 -14.64 6.35
C ASN A 88 9.52 -14.63 7.23
N GLU A 89 8.40 -14.08 6.75
CA GLU A 89 7.09 -14.14 7.45
C GLU A 89 6.47 -15.55 7.43
N GLY A 90 7.04 -16.50 6.69
CA GLY A 90 6.60 -17.90 6.71
C GLY A 90 5.24 -18.13 6.06
N LEU A 91 4.70 -17.16 5.31
CA LEU A 91 3.38 -17.24 4.67
C LEU A 91 3.29 -18.38 3.65
N PHE A 92 4.42 -18.74 3.01
CA PHE A 92 4.51 -19.84 2.05
C PHE A 92 5.65 -20.81 2.45
N PRO A 93 5.34 -21.99 3.02
CA PRO A 93 6.36 -22.92 3.53
C PRO A 93 7.30 -23.45 2.44
N GLN A 94 6.84 -23.53 1.18
CA GLN A 94 7.68 -23.96 0.04
C GLN A 94 8.68 -22.89 -0.41
N MET A 95 8.31 -21.60 -0.32
CA MET A 95 9.18 -20.49 -0.72
C MET A 95 10.21 -20.17 0.36
N SER A 96 9.84 -20.27 1.65
CA SER A 96 10.76 -20.06 2.77
C SER A 96 11.98 -21.01 2.71
N LYS A 97 11.77 -22.29 2.37
CA LYS A 97 12.84 -23.29 2.28
C LYS A 97 13.81 -23.08 1.12
N LEU A 98 13.38 -22.42 0.04
CA LEU A 98 14.21 -22.15 -1.14
C LEU A 98 14.95 -20.81 -1.05
N LEU A 99 14.36 -19.82 -0.38
CA LEU A 99 14.85 -18.44 -0.37
C LEU A 99 15.63 -18.06 0.90
N ILE A 100 15.41 -18.78 2.00
CA ILE A 100 16.18 -18.58 3.24
C ILE A 100 17.52 -19.33 3.10
N GLU A 101 18.57 -18.56 2.84
CA GLU A 101 19.94 -19.01 2.98
C GLU A 101 20.33 -18.75 4.44
N GLU A 102 20.49 -19.80 5.25
CA GLU A 102 20.83 -19.65 6.68
C GLU A 102 22.24 -19.08 6.93
N SER A 103 23.00 -18.81 5.87
CA SER A 103 24.41 -18.45 5.95
C SER A 103 24.77 -17.39 4.90
N SER A 104 24.38 -16.14 5.13
CA SER A 104 25.08 -15.01 4.52
C SER A 104 25.27 -13.89 5.56
N PRO A 105 26.52 -13.44 5.81
CA PRO A 105 26.82 -12.36 6.75
C PRO A 105 26.23 -11.01 6.31
N THR A 106 25.97 -10.85 5.01
CA THR A 106 25.14 -9.79 4.45
C THR A 106 23.72 -10.35 4.32
N ARG A 107 22.74 -9.72 4.98
CA ARG A 107 21.32 -10.13 5.02
C ARG A 107 20.59 -10.02 3.65
N GLU A 108 21.30 -10.21 2.55
CA GLU A 108 20.80 -10.13 1.18
C GLU A 108 20.78 -11.54 0.56
N SER A 109 19.58 -12.09 0.30
CA SER A 109 19.46 -13.39 -0.37
C SER A 109 19.73 -13.24 -1.88
N HIS A 110 20.92 -13.66 -2.31
CA HIS A 110 21.27 -13.73 -3.73
C HIS A 110 20.29 -14.63 -4.52
N ARG A 111 19.74 -15.68 -3.90
CA ARG A 111 18.79 -16.60 -4.54
C ARG A 111 17.49 -15.93 -4.94
N ALA A 112 16.94 -15.08 -4.08
CA ALA A 112 15.73 -14.32 -4.40
C ALA A 112 15.94 -13.35 -5.56
N THR A 113 17.12 -12.72 -5.64
CA THR A 113 17.48 -11.84 -6.75
C THR A 113 17.61 -12.59 -8.07
N VAL A 114 18.26 -13.76 -8.07
CA VAL A 114 18.37 -14.61 -9.25
C VAL A 114 16.99 -15.09 -9.72
N LEU A 115 16.12 -15.52 -8.80
CA LEU A 115 14.78 -15.99 -9.15
C LEU A 115 13.93 -14.88 -9.77
N VAL A 116 13.89 -13.69 -9.15
CA VAL A 116 13.15 -12.54 -9.68
C VAL A 116 13.68 -12.12 -11.05
N THR A 117 15.00 -12.09 -11.22
CA THR A 117 15.63 -11.72 -12.50
C THR A 117 15.34 -12.77 -13.58
N ALA A 118 15.44 -14.06 -13.26
CA ALA A 118 15.13 -15.14 -14.19
C ALA A 118 13.66 -15.09 -14.61
N PHE A 119 12.74 -14.86 -13.67
CA PHE A 119 11.31 -14.69 -13.98
C PHE A 119 11.06 -13.49 -14.89
N ALA A 120 11.70 -12.34 -14.62
CA ALA A 120 11.59 -11.15 -15.47
C ALA A 120 12.11 -11.42 -16.90
N ILE A 121 13.23 -12.13 -17.04
CA ILE A 121 13.79 -12.51 -18.35
C ILE A 121 12.82 -13.43 -19.10
N ILE A 122 12.24 -14.45 -18.42
CA ILE A 122 11.27 -15.36 -19.04
C ILE A 122 10.04 -14.59 -19.54
N LEU A 123 9.49 -13.67 -18.74
CA LEU A 123 8.37 -12.83 -19.15
C LEU A 123 8.72 -11.93 -20.35
N LEU A 124 9.95 -11.42 -20.41
CA LEU A 124 10.42 -10.62 -21.53
C LEU A 124 10.58 -11.44 -22.82
N LEU A 125 11.02 -12.70 -22.73
CA LEU A 125 11.19 -13.57 -23.90
C LEU A 125 9.87 -14.05 -24.50
N LEU A 126 8.81 -14.15 -23.69
CA LEU A 126 7.53 -14.71 -24.11
C LEU A 126 6.53 -13.69 -24.66
N GLY A 127 6.70 -12.40 -24.37
CA GLY A 127 5.68 -11.37 -24.62
C GLY A 127 6.09 -10.31 -25.63
N ASP A 128 5.12 -9.85 -26.43
CA ASP A 128 5.26 -8.59 -27.16
C ASP A 128 5.25 -7.40 -26.19
N LEU A 129 5.97 -6.32 -26.52
CA LEU A 129 6.09 -5.14 -25.66
C LEU A 129 4.73 -4.55 -25.25
N ASN A 130 3.75 -4.55 -26.15
CA ASN A 130 2.40 -4.06 -25.87
C ASN A 130 1.64 -4.97 -24.89
N GLN A 131 1.83 -6.29 -24.97
CA GLN A 131 1.21 -7.23 -24.04
C GLN A 131 1.88 -7.19 -22.68
N ILE A 132 3.22 -7.09 -22.64
CA ILE A 132 3.99 -6.96 -21.39
C ILE A 132 3.58 -5.69 -20.64
N ALA A 133 3.33 -4.59 -21.35
CA ALA A 133 2.86 -3.35 -20.74
C ALA A 133 1.52 -3.53 -19.99
N ILE A 134 0.56 -4.23 -20.60
CA ILE A 134 -0.73 -4.55 -19.95
C ILE A 134 -0.52 -5.53 -18.79
N LEU A 135 0.28 -6.57 -18.99
CA LEU A 135 0.58 -7.59 -17.98
C LEU A 135 1.22 -7.00 -16.73
N SER A 136 2.12 -6.02 -16.87
CA SER A 136 2.76 -5.35 -15.74
C SER A 136 1.85 -4.32 -15.07
N SER A 137 1.00 -3.61 -15.82
CA SER A 137 0.17 -2.52 -15.28
C SER A 137 -1.02 -3.02 -14.46
N LEU A 138 -1.63 -4.15 -14.84
CA LEU A 138 -2.83 -4.67 -14.16
C LEU A 138 -2.59 -4.99 -12.65
N PRO A 139 -1.51 -5.69 -12.26
CA PRO A 139 -1.18 -5.90 -10.83
C PRO A 139 -1.00 -4.61 -10.04
N PHE A 140 -0.41 -3.56 -10.64
CA PHE A 140 -0.26 -2.26 -9.98
C PHE A 140 -1.62 -1.60 -9.73
N LEU A 141 -2.52 -1.60 -10.71
CA LEU A 141 -3.87 -1.06 -10.53
C LEU A 141 -4.64 -1.79 -9.41
N PHE A 142 -4.56 -3.12 -9.35
CA PHE A 142 -5.18 -3.90 -8.28
C PHE A 142 -4.58 -3.63 -6.91
N THR A 143 -3.26 -3.45 -6.83
CA THR A 143 -2.58 -3.09 -5.58
C THR A 143 -3.05 -1.72 -5.10
N TYR A 144 -3.11 -0.71 -5.98
CA TYR A 144 -3.63 0.61 -5.64
C TYR A 144 -5.11 0.58 -5.23
N ALA A 145 -5.95 -0.21 -5.91
CA ALA A 145 -7.33 -0.40 -5.51
C ALA A 145 -7.44 -1.00 -4.10
N THR A 146 -6.62 -2.02 -3.80
CA THR A 146 -6.62 -2.73 -2.52
C THR A 146 -6.13 -1.84 -1.38
N VAL A 147 -5.08 -1.04 -1.60
CA VAL A 147 -4.56 -0.08 -0.61
C VAL A 147 -5.59 1.00 -0.30
N ASN A 148 -6.23 1.58 -1.33
CA ASN A 148 -7.28 2.58 -1.15
C ASN A 148 -8.51 1.99 -0.41
N TYR A 149 -8.87 0.74 -0.73
CA TYR A 149 -9.95 0.05 -0.03
C TYR A 149 -9.60 -0.24 1.43
N ALA A 150 -8.38 -0.71 1.71
CA ALA A 150 -7.90 -0.98 3.06
C ALA A 150 -7.90 0.29 3.94
N TYR A 151 -7.57 1.45 3.36
CA TYR A 151 -7.69 2.73 4.06
C TYR A 151 -9.14 3.05 4.44
N VAL A 152 -10.09 2.86 3.51
CA VAL A 152 -11.52 3.08 3.78
C VAL A 152 -12.01 2.17 4.89
N SER A 153 -11.67 0.87 4.83
CA SER A 153 -12.07 -0.09 5.85
C SER A 153 -11.51 0.25 7.23
N LEU A 154 -10.27 0.72 7.29
CA LEU A 154 -9.64 1.14 8.54
C LEU A 154 -10.35 2.39 9.10
N SER A 155 -10.53 3.42 8.27
CA SER A 155 -11.19 4.67 8.70
C SER A 155 -12.61 4.47 9.20
N MET A 156 -13.34 3.49 8.65
CA MET A 156 -14.70 3.17 9.10
C MET A 156 -14.69 2.28 10.34
N SER A 157 -13.66 1.45 10.53
CA SER A 157 -13.46 0.71 11.79
C SER A 157 -13.19 1.66 12.95
N ASP A 158 -12.34 2.66 12.74
CA ASP A 158 -12.00 3.66 13.76
C ASP A 158 -13.24 4.46 14.21
N ASP A 159 -14.10 4.86 13.27
CA ASP A 159 -15.35 5.53 13.58
C ASP A 159 -16.30 4.65 14.40
N LEU A 160 -16.37 3.35 14.09
CA LEU A 160 -17.21 2.42 14.86
C LEU A 160 -16.69 2.25 16.29
N GLU A 161 -15.38 2.28 16.49
CA GLU A 161 -14.78 2.26 17.82
C GLU A 161 -15.12 3.54 18.61
N VAL A 162 -15.03 4.71 17.97
CA VAL A 162 -15.43 5.99 18.59
C VAL A 162 -16.91 5.95 18.99
N LEU A 163 -17.80 5.53 18.10
CA LEU A 163 -19.24 5.42 18.40
C LEU A 163 -19.54 4.39 19.49
N ASN A 164 -18.83 3.26 19.51
CA ASN A 164 -18.97 2.25 20.55
C ASN A 164 -18.53 2.80 21.92
N ASN A 165 -17.43 3.57 21.95
CA ASN A 165 -16.93 4.20 23.17
C ASN A 165 -17.86 5.31 23.67
N GLU A 166 -18.43 6.11 22.77
CA GLU A 166 -19.44 7.13 23.10
C GLU A 166 -20.74 6.50 23.64
N CYS A 167 -21.23 5.42 23.01
CA CYS A 167 -22.38 4.67 23.51
C CYS A 167 -22.11 3.99 24.86
N ALA A 168 -20.88 3.50 25.09
CA ALA A 168 -20.47 2.96 26.38
C ALA A 168 -20.42 4.04 27.46
N ALA A 169 -19.89 5.24 27.14
CA ALA A 169 -19.85 6.38 28.06
C ALA A 169 -21.24 6.95 28.36
N GLU A 170 -22.18 6.93 27.40
CA GLU A 170 -23.56 7.35 27.63
C GLU A 170 -24.33 6.35 28.51
N ASN A 171 -24.06 5.04 28.38
CA ASN A 171 -24.65 4.02 29.24
C ASN A 171 -24.17 4.13 30.70
N ASP A 172 -22.90 4.46 30.94
CA ASP A 172 -22.37 4.74 32.29
C ASP A 172 -23.02 6.00 32.89
N ASN A 173 -23.22 7.06 32.09
CA ASN A 173 -23.88 8.29 32.54
C ASN A 173 -25.38 8.10 32.84
N LYS A 174 -26.08 7.26 32.07
CA LYS A 174 -27.48 6.87 32.37
C LYS A 174 -27.59 6.02 33.63
N GLN A 175 -26.60 5.17 33.93
CA GLN A 175 -26.57 4.43 35.19
C GLN A 175 -26.32 5.35 36.40
N GLN A 176 -25.54 6.42 36.23
CA GLN A 176 -25.26 7.38 37.30
C GLN A 176 -26.39 8.40 37.55
N THR A 177 -27.25 8.65 36.56
CA THR A 177 -28.44 9.51 36.70
C THR A 177 -29.75 8.75 37.00
N SER A 178 -29.74 7.42 36.89
CA SER A 178 -30.93 6.57 37.09
C SER A 178 -30.76 5.50 38.19
N TYR A 179 -30.04 5.79 39.26
CA TYR A 179 -30.24 5.11 40.54
C TYR A 179 -30.22 6.16 41.66
N GLY A 180 -31.43 6.56 42.06
CA GLY A 180 -31.64 7.19 43.35
C GLY A 180 -31.07 6.33 44.47
N THR A 181 -30.47 7.01 45.43
CA THR A 181 -30.02 6.53 46.73
C THR A 181 -30.94 5.46 47.34
N VAL A 182 -30.42 4.25 47.53
CA VAL A 182 -30.83 3.37 48.63
C VAL A 182 -29.56 2.75 49.25
N GLN A 183 -29.29 3.17 50.49
CA GLN A 183 -28.42 2.49 51.44
C GLN A 183 -29.00 1.11 51.74
N ASP A 184 -28.24 0.03 51.55
CA ASP A 184 -28.03 -1.01 52.58
C ASP A 184 -27.12 -2.16 52.12
N GLY A 185 -26.25 -2.59 53.05
CA GLY A 185 -25.99 -4.01 53.37
C GLY A 185 -25.37 -4.95 52.32
N ALA A 186 -24.05 -5.09 52.39
CA ALA A 186 -23.27 -6.35 52.31
C ALA A 186 -23.53 -7.37 51.17
N ALA A 187 -22.51 -7.57 50.31
CA ALA A 187 -21.93 -8.89 50.01
C ALA A 187 -20.71 -8.78 49.06
N ILE A 188 -19.54 -9.08 49.63
CA ILE A 188 -18.34 -9.75 49.08
C ILE A 188 -18.35 -10.04 47.56
N TYR A 189 -17.45 -9.39 46.79
CA TYR A 189 -16.69 -9.97 45.67
C TYR A 189 -15.63 -8.94 45.18
N SER A 190 -14.35 -9.15 45.47
CA SER A 190 -13.21 -8.48 44.80
C SER A 190 -11.99 -9.41 44.92
N SER A 191 -11.18 -9.66 43.90
CA SER A 191 -10.29 -8.63 43.35
C SER A 191 -9.80 -8.87 41.91
N HIS A 192 -10.31 -9.84 41.16
CA HIS A 192 -9.65 -10.22 39.89
C HIS A 192 -9.95 -9.29 38.69
N GLY A 193 -10.98 -8.44 38.75
CA GLY A 193 -11.41 -7.56 37.64
C GLY A 193 -10.78 -6.15 37.61
N GLN A 194 -10.18 -5.70 38.73
CA GLN A 194 -9.71 -4.32 38.85
C GLN A 194 -8.32 -4.11 38.21
N GLN A 195 -7.52 -5.17 38.14
CA GLN A 195 -6.16 -5.14 37.59
C GLN A 195 -6.11 -5.22 36.06
N ARG A 196 -7.17 -5.74 35.41
CA ARG A 196 -7.34 -5.67 33.94
C ARG A 196 -7.70 -4.27 33.49
N LYS A 197 -8.67 -3.62 34.15
CA LYS A 197 -9.04 -2.22 33.85
C LYS A 197 -7.86 -1.24 34.03
N SER A 198 -6.97 -1.47 35.00
CA SER A 198 -5.79 -0.62 35.19
C SER A 198 -4.71 -0.85 34.13
N LEU A 199 -4.52 -2.08 33.65
CA LEU A 199 -3.57 -2.40 32.57
C LEU A 199 -4.09 -1.93 31.22
N ASP A 200 -5.39 -2.14 30.94
CA ASP A 200 -6.05 -1.63 29.74
C ASP A 200 -6.06 -0.10 29.72
N ALA A 201 -6.27 0.56 30.86
CA ALA A 201 -6.14 2.02 30.98
C ALA A 201 -4.69 2.51 30.85
N LEU A 202 -3.69 1.75 31.33
CA LEU A 202 -2.27 2.09 31.16
C LEU A 202 -1.81 1.92 29.71
N PHE A 203 -2.27 0.87 29.02
CA PHE A 203 -2.01 0.67 27.60
C PHE A 203 -2.78 1.68 26.75
N ALA A 204 -4.03 2.01 27.10
CA ALA A 204 -4.79 3.07 26.45
C ALA A 204 -4.10 4.43 26.61
N GLN A 205 -3.67 4.80 27.82
CA GLN A 205 -2.97 6.06 28.08
C GLN A 205 -1.59 6.15 27.41
N THR A 206 -0.86 5.03 27.32
CA THR A 206 0.42 4.95 26.58
C THR A 206 0.19 5.02 25.08
N THR A 207 -0.88 4.41 24.57
CA THR A 207 -1.28 4.43 23.15
C THR A 207 -1.82 5.81 22.76
N GLU A 208 -2.55 6.50 23.63
CA GLU A 208 -3.01 7.88 23.45
C GLU A 208 -1.87 8.90 23.51
N GLY A 209 -0.85 8.70 24.35
CA GLY A 209 0.36 9.55 24.35
C GLY A 209 1.18 9.42 23.06
N ILE A 210 1.27 8.20 22.51
CA ILE A 210 1.95 7.94 21.23
C ILE A 210 1.10 8.39 20.04
N ASN A 211 -0.22 8.20 20.10
CA ASN A 211 -1.16 8.63 19.08
C ASN A 211 -1.30 10.16 19.06
N SER A 212 -1.32 10.84 20.20
CA SER A 212 -1.35 12.31 20.26
C SER A 212 -0.09 12.95 19.70
N LEU A 213 1.10 12.40 19.95
CA LEU A 213 2.36 12.85 19.31
C LEU A 213 2.44 12.50 17.81
N ARG A 214 1.87 11.36 17.41
CA ARG A 214 1.70 10.96 16.01
C ARG A 214 0.71 11.84 15.27
N GLN A 215 -0.37 12.25 15.95
CA GLN A 215 -1.45 13.05 15.40
C GLN A 215 -1.05 14.52 15.35
N GLU A 216 -0.37 15.07 16.36
CA GLU A 216 0.11 16.46 16.38
C GLU A 216 1.06 16.80 15.21
N ASN A 217 2.00 15.90 14.89
CA ASN A 217 2.92 16.08 13.76
C ASN A 217 2.28 15.84 12.39
N VAL A 218 1.22 15.02 12.33
CA VAL A 218 0.46 14.76 11.10
C VAL A 218 -0.57 15.88 10.84
N GLN A 219 -1.13 16.50 11.90
CA GLN A 219 -2.19 17.53 11.86
C GLN A 219 -1.83 18.85 11.17
N LYS A 220 -0.53 19.13 10.95
CA LYS A 220 -0.07 20.40 10.35
C LYS A 220 0.23 20.31 8.85
N ALA A 221 0.05 19.14 8.25
CA ALA A 221 0.47 18.94 6.88
C ALA A 221 -0.61 19.32 5.87
N TRP A 222 -0.26 20.17 4.90
CA TRP A 222 -1.17 20.73 3.89
C TRP A 222 -1.93 19.66 3.08
N TYR A 223 -1.36 18.47 2.93
CA TYR A 223 -1.97 17.36 2.20
C TYR A 223 -3.15 16.70 2.94
N GLN A 224 -3.36 16.97 4.24
CA GLN A 224 -4.49 16.43 4.99
C GLN A 224 -5.85 16.87 4.45
N HIS A 225 -5.95 18.05 3.86
CA HIS A 225 -7.20 18.50 3.24
C HIS A 225 -7.61 17.61 2.04
N CYS A 226 -6.64 16.94 1.41
CA CYS A 226 -6.86 16.03 0.30
C CYS A 226 -7.13 14.58 0.75
N ILE A 227 -6.89 14.25 2.03
CA ILE A 227 -7.09 12.91 2.58
C ILE A 227 -8.52 12.80 3.10
N ASN A 228 -9.41 12.25 2.27
CA ASN A 228 -10.80 11.99 2.62
C ASN A 228 -11.14 10.52 2.29
N ARG A 229 -11.88 9.85 3.18
CA ARG A 229 -12.33 8.46 2.95
C ARG A 229 -13.08 8.32 1.63
N TYR A 230 -13.93 9.30 1.29
CA TYR A 230 -14.72 9.26 0.06
C TYR A 230 -13.85 9.39 -1.19
N VAL A 231 -12.76 10.16 -1.10
CA VAL A 231 -11.76 10.27 -2.17
C VAL A 231 -11.05 8.94 -2.36
N SER A 232 -10.64 8.28 -1.28
CA SER A 232 -10.03 6.95 -1.33
C SER A 232 -10.99 5.89 -1.90
N PHE A 233 -12.26 5.91 -1.49
CA PHE A 233 -13.28 5.00 -2.01
C PHE A 233 -13.55 5.22 -3.50
N GLY A 234 -13.71 6.48 -3.91
CA GLY A 234 -13.84 6.85 -5.32
C GLY A 234 -12.63 6.42 -6.14
N ALA A 235 -11.41 6.61 -5.61
CA ALA A 235 -10.18 6.16 -6.26
C ALA A 235 -10.16 4.64 -6.41
N ALA A 236 -10.54 3.86 -5.39
CA ALA A 236 -10.60 2.40 -5.48
C ALA A 236 -11.54 1.94 -6.61
N ILE A 237 -12.74 2.53 -6.70
CA ILE A 237 -13.70 2.26 -7.77
C ILE A 237 -13.11 2.61 -9.13
N ILE A 238 -12.48 3.78 -9.28
CA ILE A 238 -11.86 4.21 -10.53
C ILE A 238 -10.78 3.21 -10.97
N HIS A 239 -9.90 2.77 -10.07
CA HIS A 239 -8.86 1.79 -10.40
C HIS A 239 -9.46 0.45 -10.88
N ILE A 240 -10.53 -0.04 -10.22
CA ILE A 240 -11.22 -1.27 -10.62
C ILE A 240 -11.90 -1.11 -11.99
N LEU A 241 -12.55 0.04 -12.24
CA LEU A 241 -13.19 0.34 -13.52
C LEU A 241 -12.15 0.42 -14.66
N VAL A 242 -11.04 1.12 -14.45
CA VAL A 242 -9.95 1.21 -15.44
C VAL A 242 -9.37 -0.18 -15.70
N ALA A 243 -9.08 -0.98 -14.66
CA ALA A 243 -8.57 -2.34 -14.83
C ALA A 243 -9.52 -3.23 -15.65
N THR A 244 -10.83 -3.12 -15.41
CA THR A 244 -11.86 -3.87 -16.15
C THR A 244 -12.00 -3.39 -17.60
N PHE A 245 -11.77 -2.11 -17.85
CA PHE A 245 -11.81 -1.51 -19.18
C PHE A 245 -10.61 -1.92 -20.04
N VAL A 246 -9.40 -1.98 -19.45
CA VAL A 246 -8.16 -2.33 -20.17
C VAL A 246 -8.27 -3.70 -20.83
N HIS A 247 -8.60 -4.75 -20.06
CA HIS A 247 -8.77 -6.08 -20.63
C HIS A 247 -9.56 -7.02 -19.71
N ARG A 248 -10.83 -7.26 -20.04
CA ARG A 248 -11.78 -8.02 -19.19
C ARG A 248 -11.28 -9.41 -18.78
N TRP A 249 -10.72 -10.18 -19.71
CA TRP A 249 -10.23 -11.55 -19.43
C TRP A 249 -9.00 -11.57 -18.51
N PHE A 250 -7.99 -10.73 -18.77
CA PHE A 250 -6.82 -10.64 -17.90
C PHE A 250 -7.17 -10.08 -16.53
N ALA A 251 -8.10 -9.12 -16.45
CA ALA A 251 -8.59 -8.60 -15.18
C ALA A 251 -9.29 -9.68 -14.35
N LEU A 252 -10.13 -10.53 -14.96
CA LEU A 252 -10.76 -11.66 -14.26
C LEU A 252 -9.76 -12.68 -13.74
N LEU A 253 -8.75 -13.03 -14.54
CA LEU A 253 -7.69 -13.94 -14.11
C LEU A 253 -6.94 -13.39 -12.89
N HIS A 254 -6.54 -12.11 -12.93
CA HIS A 254 -5.88 -11.46 -11.80
C HIS A 254 -6.81 -11.37 -10.58
N PHE A 255 -8.08 -11.04 -10.77
CA PHE A 255 -9.05 -10.99 -9.68
C PHE A 255 -9.21 -12.35 -8.99
N ILE A 256 -9.30 -13.44 -9.76
CA ILE A 256 -9.36 -14.81 -9.22
C ILE A 256 -8.08 -15.14 -8.45
N ALA A 257 -6.90 -14.79 -8.99
CA ALA A 257 -5.63 -15.02 -8.32
C ALA A 257 -5.53 -14.24 -6.98
N PHE A 258 -5.95 -12.97 -6.96
CA PHE A 258 -6.00 -12.16 -5.74
C PHE A 258 -7.01 -12.70 -4.73
N ALA A 259 -8.20 -13.14 -5.18
CA ALA A 259 -9.20 -13.75 -4.31
C ALA A 259 -8.67 -15.05 -3.69
N ALA A 260 -8.07 -15.93 -4.50
CA ALA A 260 -7.46 -17.17 -4.03
C ALA A 260 -6.34 -16.91 -3.00
N LEU A 261 -5.49 -15.91 -3.27
CA LEU A 261 -4.46 -15.48 -2.33
C LEU A 261 -5.06 -14.96 -1.02
N TYR A 262 -6.13 -14.16 -1.08
CA TYR A 262 -6.81 -13.63 0.09
C TYR A 262 -7.41 -14.75 0.95
N PHE A 263 -8.12 -15.71 0.35
CA PHE A 263 -8.66 -16.86 1.08
C PHE A 263 -7.53 -17.70 1.72
N TYR A 264 -6.45 -17.94 0.97
CA TYR A 264 -5.29 -18.67 1.47
C TYR A 264 -4.64 -17.99 2.69
N LEU A 265 -4.43 -16.67 2.62
CA LEU A 265 -3.92 -15.89 3.74
C LEU A 265 -4.91 -15.87 4.92
N GLY A 266 -6.21 -15.76 4.64
CA GLY A 266 -7.27 -15.77 5.63
C GLY A 266 -7.37 -17.07 6.44
N GLU A 267 -6.94 -18.20 5.88
CA GLU A 267 -6.87 -19.50 6.56
C GLU A 267 -5.59 -19.68 7.38
N ARG A 268 -4.46 -19.14 6.92
CA ARG A 268 -3.14 -19.33 7.57
C ARG A 268 -2.80 -18.29 8.63
N VAL A 269 -3.35 -17.08 8.53
CA VAL A 269 -3.10 -16.00 9.49
C VAL A 269 -4.01 -16.19 10.72
N GLN A 270 -3.52 -16.97 11.69
CA GLN A 270 -4.08 -17.13 13.04
C GLN A 270 -3.43 -16.15 14.04
N HIS A 271 -3.20 -14.90 13.65
CA HIS A 271 -2.79 -13.84 14.59
C HIS A 271 -4.03 -13.11 15.14
N PRO A 272 -4.19 -12.97 16.47
CA PRO A 272 -5.40 -12.41 17.08
C PRO A 272 -5.69 -10.94 16.69
N GLN A 273 -4.69 -10.20 16.21
CA GLN A 273 -4.81 -8.81 15.76
C GLN A 273 -5.44 -8.65 14.36
N ILE A 274 -5.57 -9.73 13.57
CA ILE A 274 -6.06 -9.68 12.17
C ILE A 274 -7.54 -10.12 12.07
N LYS A 275 -8.13 -10.62 13.16
CA LYS A 275 -9.57 -10.94 13.21
C LYS A 275 -10.47 -9.71 13.05
N ALA A 276 -9.99 -8.51 13.42
CA ALA A 276 -10.75 -7.27 13.22
C ALA A 276 -10.92 -6.92 11.73
N ILE A 277 -9.92 -7.24 10.89
CA ILE A 277 -9.95 -6.95 9.44
C ILE A 277 -10.89 -7.92 8.69
N LYS A 278 -11.12 -9.13 9.22
CA LYS A 278 -12.05 -10.13 8.63
C LYS A 278 -13.51 -9.66 8.57
N ILE A 279 -13.91 -8.69 9.39
CA ILE A 279 -15.31 -8.20 9.43
C ILE A 279 -15.58 -7.15 8.36
N PHE A 280 -14.55 -6.50 7.81
CA PHE A 280 -14.73 -5.31 6.97
C PHE A 280 -14.76 -5.56 5.46
N PHE A 281 -14.30 -6.71 4.98
CA PHE A 281 -14.24 -6.98 3.53
C PHE A 281 -15.59 -7.44 2.93
N PHE A 282 -16.64 -7.67 3.75
CA PHE A 282 -17.93 -8.18 3.26
C PHE A 282 -19.16 -7.56 3.94
N CYS A 283 -19.05 -6.34 4.47
CA CYS A 283 -20.20 -5.47 4.72
C CYS A 283 -20.06 -4.20 3.88
#